data_AF-A0A2W1BMB4-F1
#
_entry.id   AF-A0A2W1BMB4-F1
#
_cell.length_a   1.000
_cell.length_b   1.000
_cell.length_c   1.000
_cell.angle_alpha   90.00
_cell.angle_beta   90.00
_cell.angle_gamma   90.00
#
_symmetry.space_group_name_H-M   'P 1'
#
loop_
_entity.id
_entity.type
_entity.pdbx_description
1 polymer ?
#
loop_
_entity_poly.entity_id
_entity_poly.type
_entity_poly.pdbx_seq_one_letter_code
_entity_poly.pdbx_strand_id
1 'polypeptide(L)'
;MLEGYTYYQHKILRDGFRWSCTQMGSRSCRGFLHVTNDMFVVRAFTEHTHPPTTYARKTFKTQRKINDNKRHKLVKEALNPLALKIANIKGRVGF
;
A
#
# COMPACT_ATOMS: atom_id res chain seq x y z
N MET A 1 10.85 11.95 4.54
CA MET A 1 11.91 12.06 3.51
C MET A 1 12.64 13.35 3.77
N LEU A 2 13.97 13.37 3.73
CA LEU A 2 14.79 14.54 4.03
C LEU A 2 15.93 14.59 3.01
N GLU A 3 16.16 15.73 2.35
CA GLU A 3 17.27 15.94 1.39
C GLU A 3 17.38 14.89 0.27
N GLY A 4 16.25 14.36 -0.20
CA GLY A 4 16.25 13.32 -1.24
C GLY A 4 16.53 11.90 -0.73
N TYR A 5 16.79 11.75 0.57
CA TYR A 5 16.99 10.47 1.26
C TYR A 5 15.71 10.02 1.97
N THR A 6 15.47 8.71 1.91
CA THR A 6 14.33 8.08 2.58
C THR A 6 14.78 7.39 3.86
N TYR A 7 13.91 7.46 4.87
CA TYR A 7 14.15 6.90 6.19
C TYR A 7 12.92 6.08 6.60
N TYR A 8 13.15 5.03 7.40
CA TYR A 8 12.11 4.22 8.01
C TYR A 8 12.26 4.28 9.53
N GLN A 9 11.14 4.14 10.23
CA GLN A 9 11.15 4.04 11.69
C GLN A 9 11.80 2.70 12.07
N HIS A 10 12.98 2.78 12.68
CA HIS A 10 13.78 1.62 13.01
C HIS A 10 13.49 1.16 14.44
N LYS A 11 13.49 2.10 15.40
CA LYS A 11 13.26 1.79 16.81
C LYS A 11 12.45 2.89 17.48
N ILE A 12 11.67 2.50 18.48
CA ILE A 12 11.01 3.43 19.40
C ILE A 12 11.98 3.72 20.54
N LEU A 13 12.12 4.99 20.91
CA LEU A 13 12.89 5.47 22.04
C LEU A 13 11.93 5.90 23.15
N ARG A 14 12.46 6.17 24.36
CA ARG A 14 11.65 6.69 25.48
C ARG A 14 11.00 8.03 25.11
N ASP A 15 11.77 8.89 24.45
CA ASP A 15 11.38 10.28 24.17
C ASP A 15 11.03 10.50 22.69
N GLY A 16 10.79 9.41 21.93
CA GLY A 16 10.55 9.53 20.49
C GLY A 16 10.84 8.29 19.67
N PHE A 17 11.40 8.51 18.49
CA PHE A 17 11.62 7.50 17.46
C PHE A 17 12.98 7.70 16.81
N ARG A 18 13.68 6.59 16.57
CA ARG A 18 14.90 6.56 15.75
C ARG A 18 14.55 6.07 14.37
N TRP A 19 14.71 6.96 13.41
CA TRP A 19 14.54 6.70 12.00
C TRP A 19 15.90 6.45 11.39
N SER A 20 16.04 5.41 10.60
CA SER A 20 17.29 5.06 9.91
C SER A 20 17.11 5.15 8.41
N CYS A 21 18.17 5.45 7.69
CA CYS A 21 18.13 5.47 6.23
C CYS A 21 17.69 4.09 5.70
N THR A 22 16.78 4.08 4.73
CA THR A 22 16.28 2.85 4.09
C THR A 22 17.40 2.02 3.46
N GLN A 23 18.49 2.67 3.04
CA GLN A 23 19.65 2.03 2.44
C GLN A 23 20.71 1.57 3.46
N MET A 24 20.38 1.54 4.76
CA MET A 24 21.32 1.09 5.80
C MET A 24 21.77 -0.37 5.59
N GLY A 25 20.86 -1.26 5.18
CA GLY A 25 21.22 -2.66 4.92
C GLY A 25 21.92 -2.88 3.57
N SER A 26 21.48 -2.19 2.52
CA SER A 26 21.95 -2.41 1.15
C SER A 26 23.25 -1.70 0.80
N ARG A 27 23.52 -0.53 1.41
CA ARG A 27 24.69 0.32 1.11
C ARG A 27 25.48 0.72 2.36
N SER A 28 25.26 0.01 3.46
CA SER A 28 25.91 0.28 4.76
C SER A 28 25.77 1.75 5.20
N CYS A 29 24.70 2.42 4.76
CA CYS A 29 24.45 3.82 5.05
C CYS A 29 24.19 4.02 6.54
N ARG A 30 24.78 5.05 7.15
CA ARG A 30 24.62 5.35 8.58
C ARG A 30 23.74 6.56 8.87
N GLY A 31 23.09 7.13 7.87
CA GLY A 31 22.14 8.24 8.04
C GLY A 31 21.01 7.90 9.01
N PHE A 32 20.75 8.77 9.98
CA PHE A 32 19.68 8.58 10.96
C PHE A 32 19.04 9.90 11.40
N LEU A 33 17.81 9.82 11.89
CA LEU A 33 17.07 10.93 12.50
C LEU A 33 16.55 10.49 13.87
N HIS A 34 16.63 11.38 14.85
CA HIS A 34 15.88 11.26 16.09
C HIS A 34 14.72 12.24 16.05
N VAL A 35 13.52 11.69 16.20
CA VAL A 35 12.26 12.40 16.12
C VAL A 35 11.58 12.29 17.48
N THR A 36 11.03 13.37 18.03
CA THR A 36 10.25 13.33 19.28
C THR A 36 8.88 12.67 19.08
N ASN A 37 8.16 12.43 20.17
CA ASN A 37 6.76 12.02 20.12
C ASN A 37 5.86 13.06 19.42
N ASP A 38 6.21 14.34 19.50
CA ASP A 38 5.53 15.44 18.82
C ASP A 38 5.92 15.58 17.34
N MET A 39 6.60 14.59 16.77
CA MET A 39 7.02 14.54 15.36
C MET A 39 8.05 15.62 14.95
N PHE A 40 8.81 16.17 15.90
CA PHE A 40 9.92 17.10 15.60
C PHE A 40 11.26 16.38 15.50
N VAL A 41 12.07 16.72 14.50
CA VAL A 41 13.44 16.19 14.36
C VAL A 41 14.36 16.95 15.33
N VAL A 42 14.87 16.27 16.35
CA VAL A 42 15.81 16.86 17.33
C VAL A 42 17.25 16.71 16.88
N ARG A 43 17.56 15.61 16.18
CA ARG A 43 18.90 15.32 15.71
C ARG A 43 18.84 14.62 14.37
N ALA A 44 19.71 15.02 13.46
CA ALA A 44 19.87 14.41 12.16
C ALA A 44 21.36 14.13 11.89
N PHE A 45 21.63 12.98 11.28
CA PHE A 45 22.90 12.66 10.65
C PHE A 45 22.65 12.47 9.16
N THR A 46 23.07 13.46 8.37
CA THR A 46 22.79 13.62 6.95
C THR A 46 23.98 13.25 6.05
N GLU A 47 25.03 12.68 6.61
CA GLU A 47 26.11 12.11 5.80
C GLU A 47 25.71 10.72 5.28
N HIS A 48 25.63 10.60 3.96
CA HIS A 48 25.22 9.38 3.27
C HIS A 48 26.37 8.84 2.42
N THR A 49 26.58 7.52 2.48
CA THR A 49 27.57 6.81 1.65
C THR A 49 27.06 6.48 0.24
N HIS A 50 25.94 7.08 -0.16
CA HIS A 50 25.28 6.77 -1.43
C HIS A 50 24.56 8.00 -1.99
N PRO A 51 24.31 8.03 -3.31
CA PRO A 51 23.54 9.10 -3.91
C PRO A 51 22.08 9.09 -3.42
N PRO A 52 21.39 10.25 -3.46
CA PRO A 52 19.98 10.36 -3.12
C PRO A 52 19.10 9.40 -3.94
N THR A 53 18.01 8.93 -3.32
CA THR A 53 17.04 8.07 -4.02
C THR A 53 16.19 8.91 -4.96
N THR A 54 16.40 8.79 -6.27
CA THR A 54 15.53 9.39 -7.28
C THR A 54 14.24 8.59 -7.37
N TYR A 55 13.25 8.91 -6.53
CA TYR A 55 11.93 8.32 -6.64
C TYR A 55 11.17 8.95 -7.80
N ALA A 56 11.37 8.42 -9.02
CA ALA A 56 10.50 8.75 -10.13
C ALA A 56 9.12 8.13 -9.85
N ARG A 57 8.16 8.95 -9.40
CA ARG A 57 6.75 8.54 -9.33
C ARG A 57 6.32 8.19 -10.75
N LYS A 58 6.30 6.90 -11.09
CA LYS A 58 5.60 6.44 -12.29
C LYS A 58 4.14 6.81 -12.08
N THR A 59 3.69 7.87 -12.73
CA THR A 59 2.26 8.15 -12.84
C THR A 59 1.68 6.96 -13.58
N PHE A 60 1.06 6.03 -12.85
CA PHE A 60 0.23 5.02 -13.47
C PHE A 60 -0.91 5.78 -14.13
N LYS A 61 -0.78 6.12 -15.41
CA LYS A 61 -1.91 6.52 -16.23
C LYS A 61 -2.84 5.32 -16.19
N THR A 62 -3.85 5.43 -15.35
CA THR A 62 -4.95 4.50 -15.17
C THR A 62 -5.38 3.93 -16.52
N GLN A 63 -4.93 2.71 -16.85
CA GLN A 63 -5.54 1.91 -17.89
C GLN A 63 -6.85 1.32 -17.32
N ARG A 64 -7.76 2.17 -16.82
CA ARG A 64 -9.19 1.81 -16.70
C ARG A 64 -9.78 1.93 -18.09
N LYS A 65 -9.44 0.99 -18.96
CA LYS A 65 -10.26 0.67 -20.11
C LYS A 65 -10.57 -0.82 -20.01
N ILE A 66 -11.87 -1.14 -20.07
CA ILE A 66 -12.46 -2.47 -20.27
C ILE A 66 -12.61 -3.33 -18.99
N ASN A 67 -13.50 -2.96 -18.04
CA ASN A 67 -14.29 -3.96 -17.29
C ASN A 67 -15.52 -3.43 -16.50
N ASP A 68 -16.00 -2.22 -16.77
CA ASP A 68 -17.16 -1.66 -16.05
C ASP A 68 -18.48 -2.38 -16.39
N ASN A 69 -18.55 -3.08 -17.53
CA ASN A 69 -19.79 -3.73 -17.98
C ASN A 69 -20.12 -5.04 -17.24
N LYS A 70 -19.11 -5.75 -16.67
CA LYS A 70 -19.34 -7.04 -15.98
C LYS A 70 -19.83 -6.86 -14.55
N ARG A 71 -19.37 -5.82 -13.84
CA ARG A 71 -19.78 -5.53 -12.47
C ARG A 71 -21.24 -5.07 -12.36
N HIS A 72 -21.73 -4.31 -13.34
CA HIS A 72 -23.10 -3.81 -13.30
C HIS A 72 -24.16 -4.90 -13.59
N LYS A 73 -23.78 -6.00 -14.24
CA LYS A 73 -24.69 -7.14 -14.49
C LYS A 73 -24.88 -8.02 -13.25
N LEU A 74 -23.78 -8.35 -12.56
CA LEU A 74 -23.81 -9.20 -11.35
C LEU A 74 -24.56 -8.56 -10.17
N VAL A 75 -24.45 -7.24 -10.00
CA VAL A 75 -25.14 -6.53 -8.91
C VAL A 75 -26.65 -6.41 -9.17
N LYS A 76 -27.08 -6.30 -10.44
CA LYS A 76 -28.51 -6.27 -10.79
C LYS A 76 -29.21 -7.61 -10.61
N GLU A 77 -28.52 -8.73 -10.85
CA GLU A 77 -29.07 -10.08 -10.63
C GLU A 77 -29.15 -10.44 -9.13
N ALA A 78 -28.23 -9.93 -8.30
CA ALA A 78 -28.19 -10.19 -6.87
C ALA A 78 -29.09 -9.29 -6.01
N LEU A 79 -29.57 -8.15 -6.54
CA LEU A 79 -30.47 -7.23 -5.86
C LEU A 79 -31.94 -7.42 -6.24
N ASN A 80 -32.29 -8.47 -6.99
CA ASN A 80 -33.68 -8.73 -7.37
C ASN A 80 -34.34 -9.64 -6.30
N PRO A 81 -35.20 -9.10 -5.41
CA PRO A 81 -35.75 -9.86 -4.27
C PRO A 81 -36.77 -10.94 -4.67
N LEU A 82 -37.00 -11.18 -5.97
CA LEU A 82 -37.93 -12.17 -6.51
C LEU A 82 -37.25 -13.41 -7.12
N ALA A 83 -35.93 -13.56 -7.01
CA ALA A 83 -35.19 -14.68 -7.60
C ALA A 83 -35.19 -15.97 -6.76
N LEU A 84 -36.10 -16.13 -5.79
CA LEU A 84 -36.40 -17.43 -5.17
C LEU A 84 -37.52 -18.12 -5.96
N LYS A 85 -37.22 -18.52 -7.21
CA LYS A 85 -38.06 -19.50 -7.91
C LYS A 85 -37.64 -20.90 -7.46
N ILE A 86 -38.27 -21.36 -6.40
CA ILE A 86 -38.35 -22.79 -6.07
C ILE A 86 -39.19 -23.43 -7.18
N ALA A 87 -38.55 -24.05 -8.17
CA ALA A 87 -39.23 -24.99 -9.06
C ALA A 87 -39.12 -26.38 -8.44
N ASN A 88 -40.18 -26.72 -7.72
CA ASN A 88 -40.44 -28.02 -7.13
C ASN A 88 -40.67 -29.08 -8.24
N ILE A 89 -40.05 -30.25 -8.07
CA ILE A 89 -40.68 -31.59 -8.20
C ILE A 89 -41.00 -32.17 -9.60
N LYS A 90 -40.60 -33.46 -9.72
CA LYS A 90 -41.07 -34.59 -10.56
C LYS A 90 -40.47 -34.80 -11.96
N GLY A 91 -39.77 -35.94 -12.09
CA GLY A 91 -40.29 -37.05 -12.93
C GLY A 91 -39.40 -37.60 -14.05
N ARG A 92 -38.85 -38.80 -13.81
CA ARG A 92 -38.89 -40.04 -14.64
C ARG A 92 -38.33 -40.09 -16.09
N VAL A 93 -37.45 -41.11 -16.29
CA VAL A 93 -37.08 -41.91 -17.51
C VAL A 93 -36.40 -41.15 -18.66
N GLY A 94 -35.36 -41.62 -19.34
CA GLY A 94 -34.56 -42.86 -19.31
C GLY A 94 -33.86 -43.02 -20.67
N PHE A 95 -32.86 -43.91 -20.74
CA PHE A 95 -32.50 -44.80 -21.84
C PHE A 95 -31.75 -45.98 -21.24
#